data_AF-A0A4P5WPW6-F1
#
_entry.id   AF-A0A4P5WPW6-F1
#
_cell.length_a   1.000
_cell.length_b   1.000
_cell.length_c   1.000
_cell.angle_alpha   90.00
_cell.angle_beta   90.00
_cell.angle_gamma   90.00
#
_symmetry.space_group_name_H-M   'P 1'
#
loop_
_entity.id
_entity.type
_entity.pdbx_description
1 polymer ?
#
loop_
_entity_poly.entity_id
_entity_poly.type
_entity_poly.pdbx_seq_one_letter_code
_entity_poly.pdbx_strand_id
1 'polypeptide(L)'
;MFAQDNPATIINSIGMKLVLIPRGTFQMGAPFEEEFARDDEEPHEVTLSTGYYLGVTEVTQGQYEKVMGTNPAHFQKRVIRKSDSSMYPVERISWERAVEFCRKLSELPEEKAAGRVYGLPTEAEWEYACRAGSQTAYSSGETPRSLDDYAWIATNSKGHTHPVGEKKANAWGLFDMHGNVSEWCSDRYGEYPKAAVSDPVGPQTGSSRVYRGGSINDGAASCRSSVRFRQRPSEGENYIGFRVVLSPFGTAGAEDASAAMSRQKALVSADASKTGGSVGAGETTFMNIAGIGKSVVYLIDTSSSMDGPRLRTARAQLKASLRLLQPDQQFAVIFYNEYRVRLKLRRRAEEPMYYATDVNKQLAVHEIDRIASDSGTDHKPALLEALSLKPDVVYFLTDGDEPELSPADVRDIADHRNDATIHVIAFDDGSQTSVTPIWLQKLAQQGQGQYREIVAETP
;
A
#
# COMPACT_ATOMS: atom_id res chain seq x y z
N MET A 1 -7.56 43.52 -8.90
CA MET A 1 -6.80 42.72 -7.92
C MET A 1 -5.89 41.83 -8.74
N PHE A 2 -4.59 42.10 -8.75
CA PHE A 2 -3.65 41.52 -9.72
C PHE A 2 -3.54 40.00 -9.51
N ALA A 3 -3.79 39.21 -10.55
CA ALA A 3 -3.39 37.82 -10.57
C ALA A 3 -1.86 37.78 -10.43
N GLN A 4 -1.35 37.15 -9.39
CA GLN A 4 0.08 36.89 -9.26
C GLN A 4 0.46 35.93 -10.38
N ASP A 5 1.22 36.42 -11.37
CA ASP A 5 1.84 35.57 -12.38
C ASP A 5 2.86 34.67 -11.66
N ASN A 6 2.46 33.43 -11.41
CA ASN A 6 3.34 32.43 -10.83
C ASN A 6 4.48 32.14 -11.82
N PRO A 7 5.76 32.23 -11.40
CA PRO A 7 6.87 31.98 -12.31
C PRO A 7 6.83 30.55 -12.84
N ALA A 8 7.11 30.36 -14.14
CA ALA A 8 7.12 29.02 -14.74
C ALA A 8 8.14 28.07 -14.10
N THR A 9 9.17 28.61 -13.43
CA THR A 9 10.20 27.86 -12.74
C THR A 9 10.66 28.61 -11.50
N ILE A 10 10.98 27.88 -10.44
CA ILE A 10 11.65 28.39 -9.24
C ILE A 10 12.95 27.63 -8.99
N ILE A 11 13.89 28.30 -8.35
CA ILE A 11 15.08 27.68 -7.77
C ILE A 11 15.05 27.96 -6.27
N ASN A 12 15.18 26.91 -5.45
CA ASN A 12 15.18 27.04 -4.00
C ASN A 12 16.59 27.24 -3.43
N SER A 13 16.70 27.42 -2.11
CA SER A 13 17.96 27.73 -1.41
C SER A 13 19.06 26.70 -1.58
N ILE A 14 18.71 25.43 -1.87
CA ILE A 14 19.70 24.35 -2.08
C ILE A 14 20.09 24.18 -3.55
N GLY A 15 19.53 24.99 -4.45
CA GLY A 15 19.76 24.94 -5.90
C GLY A 15 18.86 23.95 -6.64
N MET A 16 17.79 23.46 -6.01
CA MET A 16 16.80 22.60 -6.67
C MET A 16 15.89 23.43 -7.56
N LYS A 17 15.75 23.00 -8.82
CA LYS A 17 14.86 23.61 -9.80
C LYS A 17 13.49 22.91 -9.76
N LEU A 18 12.41 23.68 -9.65
CA LEU A 18 11.05 23.18 -9.75
C LEU A 18 10.30 23.90 -10.87
N VAL A 19 9.45 23.18 -11.60
CA VAL A 19 8.64 23.71 -12.71
C VAL A 19 7.16 23.72 -12.30
N LEU A 20 6.44 24.75 -12.73
CA LEU A 20 4.99 24.85 -12.50
C LEU A 20 4.25 23.85 -13.40
N ILE A 21 3.54 22.92 -12.78
CA ILE A 21 2.63 21.99 -13.43
C ILE A 21 1.23 22.60 -13.43
N PRO A 22 0.59 22.78 -14.60
CA PRO A 22 -0.72 23.43 -14.67
C PRO A 22 -1.80 22.51 -14.12
N ARG A 23 -2.79 23.07 -13.43
CA ARG A 23 -4.03 22.35 -13.10
C ARG A 23 -4.65 21.74 -14.37
N GLY A 24 -5.38 20.64 -14.23
CA GLY A 24 -6.04 20.02 -15.37
C GLY A 24 -6.67 18.68 -15.03
N THR A 25 -7.30 18.09 -16.04
CA THR A 25 -7.96 16.79 -15.95
C THR A 25 -7.28 15.84 -16.91
N PHE A 26 -7.04 14.60 -16.49
CA PHE A 26 -6.42 13.56 -17.32
C PHE A 26 -6.96 12.18 -17.00
N GLN A 27 -6.71 11.24 -17.90
CA GLN A 27 -6.94 9.81 -17.66
C GLN A 27 -5.71 9.22 -16.97
N MET A 28 -5.89 8.77 -15.74
CA MET A 28 -4.89 8.07 -14.93
C MET A 28 -5.08 6.57 -15.07
N GLY A 29 -3.98 5.81 -15.08
CA GLY A 29 -4.00 4.37 -15.36
C GLY A 29 -3.83 4.05 -16.84
N ALA A 30 -3.99 2.79 -17.23
CA ALA A 30 -3.83 2.29 -18.58
C ALA A 30 -5.14 1.70 -19.11
N PRO A 31 -5.53 1.98 -20.37
CA PRO A 31 -6.61 1.24 -21.00
C PRO A 31 -6.23 -0.25 -21.13
N PHE A 32 -7.24 -1.13 -21.14
CA PHE A 32 -7.03 -2.58 -21.20
C PHE A 32 -6.28 -3.01 -22.48
N GLU A 33 -6.39 -2.22 -23.54
CA GLU A 33 -5.72 -2.44 -24.82
C GLU A 33 -4.24 -2.01 -24.83
N GLU A 34 -3.77 -1.28 -23.81
CA GLU A 34 -2.36 -0.90 -23.71
C GLU A 34 -1.51 -2.15 -23.46
N GLU A 35 -0.45 -2.32 -24.26
CA GLU A 35 0.45 -3.46 -24.12
C GLU A 35 1.11 -3.46 -22.73
N PHE A 36 1.05 -4.60 -22.05
CA PHE A 36 1.54 -4.81 -20.68
C PHE A 36 0.77 -4.08 -19.57
N ALA A 37 -0.43 -3.54 -19.83
CA ALA A 37 -1.32 -3.04 -18.80
C ALA A 37 -1.54 -4.11 -17.70
N ARG A 38 -1.53 -3.66 -16.44
CA ARG A 38 -1.72 -4.52 -15.26
C ARG A 38 -3.11 -4.30 -14.66
N ASP A 39 -3.61 -5.28 -13.94
CA ASP A 39 -4.95 -5.24 -13.33
C ASP A 39 -5.13 -4.10 -12.32
N ASP A 40 -4.04 -3.60 -11.72
CA ASP A 40 -4.04 -2.50 -10.75
C ASP A 40 -3.89 -1.10 -11.39
N GLU A 41 -3.91 -1.04 -12.72
CA GLU A 41 -3.79 0.17 -13.54
C GLU A 41 -5.14 0.61 -14.16
N GLU A 42 -6.29 0.20 -13.58
CA GLU A 42 -7.63 0.51 -14.14
C GLU A 42 -7.79 2.02 -14.49
N PRO A 43 -8.21 2.35 -15.72
CA PRO A 43 -8.26 3.74 -16.17
C PRO A 43 -9.40 4.50 -15.49
N HIS A 44 -9.13 5.69 -14.99
CA HIS A 44 -10.13 6.58 -14.40
C HIS A 44 -9.75 8.06 -14.55
N GLU A 45 -10.76 8.93 -14.52
CA GLU A 45 -10.55 10.37 -14.68
C GLU A 45 -10.12 11.02 -13.36
N VAL A 46 -9.04 11.81 -13.42
CA VAL A 46 -8.55 12.59 -12.29
C VAL A 46 -8.47 14.06 -12.66
N THR A 47 -9.01 14.91 -11.80
CA THR A 47 -8.85 16.37 -11.89
C THR A 47 -7.91 16.86 -10.79
N LEU A 48 -6.82 17.51 -11.18
CA LEU A 48 -5.97 18.29 -10.28
C LEU A 48 -6.45 19.75 -10.35
N SER A 49 -7.10 20.22 -9.29
CA SER A 49 -7.83 21.49 -9.28
C SER A 49 -6.91 22.71 -9.23
N THR A 50 -5.69 22.51 -8.73
CA THR A 50 -4.69 23.56 -8.51
C THR A 50 -3.35 23.17 -9.14
N GLY A 51 -2.65 24.14 -9.73
CA GLY A 51 -1.29 23.90 -10.22
C GLY A 51 -0.30 23.84 -9.06
N TYR A 52 0.75 23.05 -9.21
CA TYR A 52 1.76 22.81 -8.18
C TYR A 52 3.15 22.84 -8.82
N TYR A 53 4.19 23.02 -8.01
CA TYR A 53 5.57 22.97 -8.51
C TYR A 53 6.15 21.58 -8.25
N LEU A 54 6.75 20.99 -9.28
CA LEU A 54 7.40 19.68 -9.16
C LEU A 54 8.89 19.82 -9.46
N GLY A 55 9.73 19.11 -8.70
CA GLY A 55 11.16 19.00 -8.97
C GLY A 55 11.41 18.59 -10.42
N VAL A 56 12.29 19.32 -11.11
CA VAL A 56 12.62 19.07 -12.52
C VAL A 56 13.28 17.70 -12.72
N THR A 57 13.98 17.23 -11.69
CA THR A 57 14.68 15.94 -11.62
C THR A 57 14.34 15.23 -10.31
N GLU A 58 14.80 13.99 -10.16
CA GLU A 58 14.91 13.34 -8.85
C GLU A 58 15.78 14.18 -7.90
N VAL A 59 15.61 13.99 -6.59
CA VAL A 59 16.50 14.59 -5.59
C VAL A 59 17.89 13.99 -5.75
N THR A 60 18.88 14.86 -5.91
CA THR A 60 20.27 14.44 -6.10
C THR A 60 20.95 14.11 -4.77
N GLN A 61 22.01 13.29 -4.80
CA GLN A 61 22.84 12.99 -3.64
C GLN A 61 23.38 14.26 -2.98
N GLY A 62 23.82 15.25 -3.76
CA GLY A 62 24.34 16.52 -3.24
C GLY A 62 23.25 17.39 -2.59
N GLN A 63 22.04 17.41 -3.14
CA GLN A 63 20.89 18.09 -2.51
C GLN A 63 20.48 17.40 -1.20
N TYR A 64 20.42 16.07 -1.22
CA TYR A 64 20.09 15.29 -0.03
C TYR A 64 21.11 15.50 1.10
N GLU A 65 22.40 15.43 0.79
CA GLU A 65 23.48 15.63 1.77
C GLU A 65 23.46 17.04 2.37
N LYS A 66 23.17 18.08 1.58
CA LYS A 66 23.02 19.47 2.10
C LYS A 66 21.93 19.60 3.17
N VAL A 67 20.82 18.88 3.03
CA VAL A 67 19.66 18.98 3.94
C VAL A 67 19.77 18.00 5.10
N MET A 68 20.26 16.78 4.84
CA MET A 68 20.23 15.67 5.78
C MET A 68 21.58 15.42 6.47
N GLY A 69 22.66 16.04 5.98
CA GLY A 69 24.02 15.88 6.51
C GLY A 69 24.65 14.49 6.29
N THR A 70 23.97 13.62 5.55
CA THR A 70 24.40 12.24 5.28
C THR A 70 24.02 11.83 3.87
N ASN A 71 24.76 10.89 3.27
CA ASN A 71 24.45 10.31 1.96
C ASN A 71 24.40 8.77 2.05
N PRO A 72 23.21 8.15 2.06
CA PRO A 72 23.04 6.71 2.18
C PRO A 72 23.08 5.95 0.83
N ALA A 73 23.18 6.68 -0.28
CA ALA A 73 23.13 6.11 -1.63
C ALA A 73 24.15 4.97 -1.81
N HIS A 74 23.78 3.92 -2.52
CA HIS A 74 24.70 2.88 -2.96
C HIS A 74 25.66 3.38 -4.05
N PHE A 75 25.14 4.06 -5.08
CA PHE A 75 25.88 4.46 -6.28
C PHE A 75 26.68 5.76 -6.06
N GLN A 76 27.56 5.74 -5.05
CA GLN A 76 28.52 6.81 -4.75
C GLN A 76 29.83 6.63 -5.53
N LYS A 77 30.68 7.67 -5.52
CA LYS A 77 31.99 7.77 -6.21
C LYS A 77 32.76 6.45 -6.38
N ARG A 78 32.87 5.66 -5.30
CA ARG A 78 33.58 4.37 -5.29
C ARG A 78 32.92 3.31 -6.17
N VAL A 79 31.60 3.20 -6.11
CA VAL A 79 30.81 2.19 -6.85
C VAL A 79 30.74 2.56 -8.33
N ILE A 80 30.45 3.83 -8.64
CA ILE A 80 30.37 4.31 -10.04
C ILE A 80 31.73 4.59 -10.68
N ARG A 81 32.82 4.52 -9.90
CA ARG A 81 34.20 4.83 -10.34
C ARG A 81 34.32 6.21 -11.01
N LYS A 82 33.68 7.22 -10.42
CA LYS A 82 33.72 8.62 -10.86
C LYS A 82 34.22 9.54 -9.73
N SER A 83 34.72 10.71 -10.09
CA SER A 83 35.21 11.72 -9.14
C SER A 83 34.10 12.44 -8.38
N ASP A 84 32.89 12.49 -8.95
CA ASP A 84 31.72 13.13 -8.37
C ASP A 84 30.45 12.30 -8.57
N SER A 85 29.63 12.23 -7.52
CA SER A 85 28.29 11.63 -7.53
C SER A 85 27.20 12.63 -7.10
N SER A 86 27.54 13.90 -6.93
CA SER A 86 26.65 14.93 -6.40
C SER A 86 25.37 15.12 -7.22
N MET A 87 25.44 14.89 -8.53
CA MET A 87 24.33 15.00 -9.49
C MET A 87 23.60 13.68 -9.75
N TYR A 88 24.02 12.57 -9.15
CA TYR A 88 23.29 11.31 -9.25
C TYR A 88 22.07 11.36 -8.34
N PRO A 89 20.98 10.64 -8.64
CA PRO A 89 19.84 10.56 -7.74
C PRO A 89 20.26 9.93 -6.41
N VAL A 90 19.67 10.40 -5.32
CA VAL A 90 19.77 9.71 -4.03
C VAL A 90 18.85 8.49 -4.04
N GLU A 91 19.40 7.33 -3.67
CA GLU A 91 18.67 6.07 -3.52
C GLU A 91 19.01 5.39 -2.18
N ARG A 92 18.44 4.20 -1.91
CA ARG A 92 18.38 3.58 -0.57
C ARG A 92 17.73 4.48 0.46
N ILE A 93 16.71 5.21 0.02
CA ILE A 93 15.90 6.08 0.85
C ILE A 93 14.57 5.41 1.09
N SER A 94 14.23 5.19 2.35
CA SER A 94 12.89 4.79 2.73
C SER A 94 11.92 5.96 2.56
N TRP A 95 10.64 5.67 2.37
CA TRP A 95 9.60 6.70 2.25
C TRP A 95 9.64 7.68 3.43
N GLU A 96 9.82 7.17 4.65
CA GLU A 96 9.91 7.98 5.88
C GLU A 96 11.06 8.98 5.82
N ARG A 97 12.22 8.58 5.29
CA ARG A 97 13.38 9.47 5.11
C ARG A 97 13.17 10.49 4.01
N ALA A 98 12.45 10.14 2.95
CA ALA A 98 12.07 11.09 1.90
C ALA A 98 11.12 12.17 2.45
N VAL A 99 10.16 11.79 3.30
CA VAL A 99 9.30 12.73 4.03
C VAL A 99 10.10 13.58 5.01
N GLU A 100 11.05 12.99 5.75
CA GLU A 100 11.92 13.74 6.65
C GLU A 100 12.75 14.78 5.90
N PHE A 101 13.28 14.44 4.71
CA PHE A 101 13.96 15.39 3.83
C PHE A 101 13.04 16.56 3.47
N CYS A 102 11.80 16.28 3.03
CA CYS A 102 10.84 17.31 2.66
C CYS A 102 10.53 18.25 3.84
N ARG A 103 10.36 17.68 5.05
CA ARG A 103 10.16 18.46 6.28
C ARG A 103 11.37 19.36 6.57
N LYS A 104 12.59 18.83 6.55
CA LYS A 104 13.80 19.62 6.82
C LYS A 104 14.05 20.70 5.75
N LEU A 105 13.78 20.40 4.48
CA LEU A 105 13.87 21.37 3.40
C LEU A 105 12.90 22.53 3.63
N SER A 106 11.65 22.23 4.01
CA SER A 106 10.65 23.24 4.38
C SER A 106 11.05 24.06 5.61
N GLU A 107 11.90 23.51 6.47
CA GLU A 107 12.35 24.16 7.69
C GLU A 107 13.54 25.09 7.52
N LEU A 108 14.21 25.07 6.36
CA LEU A 108 15.33 25.96 6.08
C LEU A 108 14.91 27.44 6.20
N PRO A 109 15.75 28.34 6.75
CA PRO A 109 15.38 29.74 6.97
C PRO A 109 14.87 30.45 5.72
N GLU A 110 15.52 30.22 4.59
CA GLU A 110 15.18 30.81 3.29
C GLU A 110 13.83 30.30 2.77
N GLU A 111 13.52 29.02 3.00
CA GLU A 111 12.28 28.39 2.53
C GLU A 111 11.09 28.80 3.41
N LYS A 112 11.28 28.86 4.73
CA LYS A 112 10.31 29.45 5.66
C LYS A 112 10.02 30.91 5.33
N ALA A 113 11.05 31.71 5.07
CA ALA A 113 10.90 33.12 4.71
C ALA A 113 10.14 33.29 3.38
N ALA A 114 10.30 32.36 2.45
CA ALA A 114 9.58 32.32 1.18
C ALA A 114 8.18 31.68 1.28
N GLY A 115 7.77 31.17 2.45
CA GLY A 115 6.49 30.49 2.66
C GLY A 115 6.36 29.17 1.89
N ARG A 116 7.47 28.48 1.64
CA ARG A 116 7.52 27.26 0.81
C ARG A 116 7.44 26.01 1.68
N VAL A 117 6.52 25.11 1.33
CA VAL A 117 6.31 23.83 2.02
C VAL A 117 6.42 22.69 1.00
N TYR A 118 7.33 21.79 1.29
CA TYR A 118 7.70 20.69 0.41
C TYR A 118 7.13 19.37 0.91
N GLY A 119 6.80 18.48 -0.03
CA GLY A 119 6.33 17.12 0.22
C GLY A 119 6.73 16.17 -0.89
N LEU A 120 6.21 14.94 -0.81
CA LEU A 120 6.21 14.01 -1.94
C LEU A 120 4.97 14.28 -2.80
N PRO A 121 5.06 14.15 -4.13
CA PRO A 121 3.89 14.25 -4.98
C PRO A 121 2.87 13.17 -4.62
N THR A 122 1.59 13.47 -4.78
CA THR A 122 0.58 12.41 -4.86
C THR A 122 0.86 11.53 -6.07
N GLU A 123 0.35 10.31 -6.04
CA GLU A 123 0.45 9.39 -7.17
C GLU A 123 -0.15 9.99 -8.44
N ALA A 124 -1.29 10.67 -8.31
CA ALA A 124 -1.95 11.35 -9.41
C ALA A 124 -1.15 12.54 -9.94
N GLU A 125 -0.56 13.37 -9.05
CA GLU A 125 0.35 14.44 -9.45
C GLU A 125 1.54 13.87 -10.23
N TRP A 126 2.14 12.80 -9.73
CA TRP A 126 3.27 12.15 -10.38
C TRP A 126 2.93 11.67 -11.79
N GLU A 127 1.83 10.93 -11.97
CA GLU A 127 1.47 10.38 -13.28
C GLU A 127 1.06 11.48 -14.26
N TYR A 128 0.32 12.49 -13.81
CA TYR A 128 -0.06 13.64 -14.63
C TYR A 128 1.19 14.37 -15.16
N ALA A 129 2.15 14.60 -14.27
CA ALA A 129 3.42 15.22 -14.59
C ALA A 129 4.29 14.34 -15.51
N CYS A 130 4.29 13.01 -15.29
CA CYS A 130 4.98 12.04 -16.14
C CYS A 130 4.46 12.11 -17.57
N ARG A 131 3.13 12.04 -17.74
CA ARG A 131 2.44 12.06 -19.02
C ARG A 131 2.61 13.39 -19.77
N ALA A 132 2.63 14.51 -19.05
CA ALA A 132 2.77 15.86 -19.62
C ALA A 132 1.82 16.13 -20.81
N GLY A 133 0.57 15.67 -20.69
CA GLY A 133 -0.47 15.77 -21.72
C GLY A 133 -0.52 14.61 -22.72
N SER A 134 0.43 13.66 -22.65
CA SER A 134 0.38 12.44 -23.46
C SER A 134 -0.67 11.45 -22.95
N GLN A 135 -1.33 10.76 -23.88
CA GLN A 135 -2.25 9.64 -23.62
C GLN A 135 -1.60 8.27 -23.89
N THR A 136 -0.33 8.26 -24.30
CA THR A 136 0.40 7.04 -24.66
C THR A 136 1.09 6.41 -23.43
N ALA A 137 1.58 5.18 -23.58
CA ALA A 137 2.30 4.45 -22.53
C ALA A 137 3.54 5.19 -21.99
N TYR A 138 4.21 5.99 -22.83
CA TYR A 138 5.33 6.84 -22.43
C TYR A 138 5.08 8.28 -22.85
N SER A 139 5.64 9.27 -22.14
CA SER A 139 5.58 10.68 -22.55
C SER A 139 6.30 10.96 -23.88
N SER A 140 7.18 10.05 -24.32
CA SER A 140 7.87 10.10 -25.60
C SER A 140 7.10 9.45 -26.76
N GLY A 141 5.97 8.77 -26.49
CA GLY A 141 5.16 8.04 -27.47
C GLY A 141 4.73 6.64 -27.00
N GLU A 142 4.28 5.79 -27.91
CA GLU A 142 3.79 4.43 -27.60
C GLU A 142 4.89 3.36 -27.58
N THR A 143 5.99 3.56 -28.32
CA THR A 143 6.96 2.48 -28.54
C THR A 143 8.09 2.47 -27.51
N PRO A 144 8.48 1.31 -26.95
CA PRO A 144 9.66 1.18 -26.10
C PRO A 144 10.96 1.76 -26.69
N ARG A 145 11.09 1.76 -28.02
CA ARG A 145 12.28 2.26 -28.72
C ARG A 145 12.51 3.77 -28.52
N SER A 146 11.46 4.54 -28.23
CA SER A 146 11.63 5.98 -27.94
C SER A 146 12.22 6.21 -26.55
N LEU A 147 12.15 5.25 -25.61
CA LEU A 147 12.66 5.43 -24.26
C LEU A 147 14.17 5.57 -24.16
N ASP A 148 14.95 5.05 -25.10
CA ASP A 148 16.42 5.14 -25.04
C ASP A 148 16.91 6.60 -25.00
N ASP A 149 16.17 7.53 -25.59
CA ASP A 149 16.47 8.95 -25.57
C ASP A 149 16.01 9.67 -24.28
N TYR A 150 15.11 9.06 -23.50
CA TYR A 150 14.40 9.68 -22.37
C TYR A 150 14.69 9.02 -21.02
N ALA A 151 15.25 7.81 -21.01
CA ALA A 151 15.34 7.01 -19.80
C ALA A 151 16.64 6.21 -19.68
N TRP A 152 17.02 5.98 -18.41
CA TRP A 152 18.02 5.00 -18.01
C TRP A 152 17.33 3.74 -17.49
N ILE A 153 17.32 2.68 -18.27
CA ILE A 153 16.64 1.41 -17.97
C ILE A 153 17.61 0.23 -18.06
N ALA A 154 17.19 -0.99 -17.72
CA ALA A 154 18.07 -2.17 -17.68
C ALA A 154 18.94 -2.37 -18.94
N THR A 155 18.41 -2.05 -20.12
CA THR A 155 19.09 -2.24 -21.39
C THR A 155 20.21 -1.23 -21.66
N ASN A 156 20.18 -0.04 -21.05
CA ASN A 156 21.11 1.05 -21.36
C ASN A 156 21.82 1.66 -20.12
N SER A 157 21.39 1.32 -18.90
CA SER A 157 21.91 1.84 -17.63
C SER A 157 23.27 1.27 -17.26
N LYS A 158 23.61 0.07 -17.77
CA LYS A 158 24.79 -0.72 -17.38
C LYS A 158 24.80 -1.08 -15.88
N GLY A 159 23.62 -1.19 -15.27
CA GLY A 159 23.44 -1.65 -13.89
C GLY A 159 23.82 -0.62 -12.83
N HIS A 160 23.85 0.68 -13.16
CA HIS A 160 24.06 1.75 -12.19
C HIS A 160 23.24 2.99 -12.57
N THR A 161 22.93 3.82 -11.56
CA THR A 161 22.25 5.12 -11.79
C THR A 161 23.13 6.07 -12.57
N HIS A 162 22.54 7.12 -13.14
CA HIS A 162 23.25 8.15 -13.91
C HIS A 162 22.94 9.54 -13.35
N PRO A 163 23.76 10.56 -13.64
CA PRO A 163 23.44 11.93 -13.28
C PRO A 163 22.05 12.31 -13.82
N VAL A 164 21.29 12.99 -12.98
CA VAL A 164 19.93 13.42 -13.34
C VAL A 164 19.96 14.39 -14.52
N GLY A 165 18.94 14.33 -15.37
CA GLY A 165 18.76 15.26 -16.49
C GLY A 165 19.72 15.07 -17.67
N GLU A 166 20.38 13.91 -17.79
CA GLU A 166 21.23 13.59 -18.96
C GLU A 166 20.45 13.10 -20.18
N LYS A 167 19.20 12.66 -20.00
CA LYS A 167 18.27 12.26 -21.07
C LYS A 167 17.36 13.41 -21.49
N LYS A 168 16.51 13.20 -22.50
CA LYS A 168 15.51 14.19 -22.91
C LYS A 168 14.41 14.32 -21.85
N ALA A 169 13.98 15.55 -21.60
CA ALA A 169 12.80 15.81 -20.78
C ALA A 169 11.49 15.54 -21.55
N ASN A 170 10.40 15.33 -20.80
CA ASN A 170 9.06 15.32 -21.37
C ASN A 170 8.59 16.74 -21.80
N ALA A 171 7.36 16.85 -22.32
CA ALA A 171 6.82 18.10 -22.85
C ALA A 171 6.72 19.26 -21.82
N TRP A 172 6.79 18.96 -20.52
CA TRP A 172 6.78 19.96 -19.45
C TRP A 172 8.17 20.21 -18.84
N GLY A 173 9.22 19.64 -19.43
CA GLY A 173 10.59 19.87 -18.98
C GLY A 173 11.00 19.06 -17.74
N LEU A 174 10.28 17.97 -17.44
CA LEU A 174 10.65 17.01 -16.39
C LEU A 174 11.54 15.91 -16.98
N PHE A 175 12.62 15.60 -16.29
CA PHE A 175 13.58 14.57 -16.67
C PHE A 175 13.38 13.30 -15.86
N ASP A 176 13.86 12.18 -16.43
CA ASP A 176 13.98 10.89 -15.75
C ASP A 176 12.64 10.28 -15.26
N MET A 177 11.50 10.74 -15.80
CA MET A 177 10.16 10.24 -15.42
C MET A 177 9.89 8.78 -15.82
N HIS A 178 10.83 8.12 -16.50
CA HIS A 178 10.68 6.76 -17.08
C HIS A 178 11.91 5.87 -16.82
N GLY A 179 12.62 6.03 -15.71
CA GLY A 179 13.77 5.19 -15.35
C GLY A 179 14.71 5.90 -14.38
N ASN A 180 15.99 5.54 -14.42
CA ASN A 180 17.02 5.95 -13.47
C ASN A 180 16.70 5.40 -12.06
N VAL A 181 15.93 6.11 -11.25
CA VAL A 181 15.36 5.53 -10.02
C VAL A 181 13.85 5.65 -9.99
N SER A 182 13.22 4.66 -9.39
CA SER A 182 11.81 4.75 -9.04
C SER A 182 11.59 5.79 -7.96
N GLU A 183 10.43 6.44 -7.95
CA GLU A 183 10.19 7.62 -7.13
C GLU A 183 9.02 7.44 -6.18
N TRP A 184 9.28 7.63 -4.88
CA TRP A 184 8.24 7.62 -3.86
C TRP A 184 7.16 8.69 -4.09
N CYS A 185 5.91 8.29 -3.95
CA CYS A 185 4.74 9.16 -3.88
C CYS A 185 4.19 9.21 -2.44
N SER A 186 3.35 10.19 -2.14
CA SER A 186 2.74 10.35 -0.81
C SER A 186 1.77 9.23 -0.46
N ASP A 187 1.16 8.62 -1.47
CA ASP A 187 -0.02 7.76 -1.36
C ASP A 187 0.33 6.41 -0.75
N ARG A 188 -0.64 5.86 -0.02
CA ARG A 188 -0.62 4.42 0.29
C ARG A 188 -1.05 3.67 -0.96
N TYR A 189 -0.48 2.49 -1.18
CA TYR A 189 -0.87 1.66 -2.32
C TYR A 189 -2.25 1.02 -2.06
N GLY A 190 -3.12 1.06 -3.08
CA GLY A 190 -4.43 0.42 -3.07
C GLY A 190 -5.17 0.59 -4.40
N GLU A 191 -6.40 0.06 -4.45
CA GLU A 191 -7.25 0.08 -5.63
C GLU A 191 -7.58 1.51 -6.08
N TYR A 192 -7.61 1.72 -7.40
CA TYR A 192 -8.10 2.97 -7.96
C TYR A 192 -9.60 3.14 -7.80
N PRO A 193 -10.07 4.39 -7.61
CA PRO A 193 -11.49 4.68 -7.62
C PRO A 193 -12.06 4.43 -9.03
N LYS A 194 -13.24 3.81 -9.10
CA LYS A 194 -13.94 3.55 -10.37
C LYS A 194 -14.65 4.78 -10.95
N ALA A 195 -14.75 5.84 -10.17
CA ALA A 195 -15.41 7.09 -10.55
C ALA A 195 -14.37 8.19 -10.71
N ALA A 196 -14.74 9.25 -11.43
CA ALA A 196 -13.92 10.45 -11.52
C ALA A 196 -13.68 11.06 -10.13
N VAL A 197 -12.44 11.48 -9.87
CA VAL A 197 -12.03 12.06 -8.58
C VAL A 197 -11.30 13.39 -8.78
N SER A 198 -11.35 14.25 -7.76
CA SER A 198 -10.58 15.50 -7.71
C SER A 198 -9.54 15.42 -6.62
N ASP A 199 -8.30 15.80 -6.94
CA ASP A 199 -7.15 15.88 -6.03
C ASP A 199 -7.00 14.63 -5.12
N PRO A 200 -6.97 13.40 -5.70
CA PRO A 200 -6.91 12.18 -4.90
C PRO A 200 -5.57 12.09 -4.14
N VAL A 201 -5.65 11.69 -2.88
CA VAL A 201 -4.50 11.49 -1.97
C VAL A 201 -4.28 10.01 -1.62
N GLY A 202 -4.89 9.12 -2.43
CA GLY A 202 -4.88 7.69 -2.21
C GLY A 202 -5.75 7.23 -1.03
N PRO A 203 -5.74 5.92 -0.74
CA PRO A 203 -6.46 5.34 0.39
C PRO A 203 -5.88 5.78 1.74
N GLN A 204 -6.76 5.92 2.74
CA GLN A 204 -6.39 6.33 4.10
C GLN A 204 -5.62 5.23 4.86
N THR A 205 -5.79 3.98 4.46
CA THR A 205 -5.16 2.79 5.06
C THR A 205 -4.32 2.05 4.00
N GLY A 206 -3.38 1.21 4.47
CA GLY A 206 -2.44 0.48 3.60
C GLY A 206 -1.03 0.42 4.21
N SER A 207 -0.35 -0.72 4.13
CA SER A 207 0.98 -0.95 4.72
C SER A 207 2.14 -0.46 3.85
N SER A 208 1.91 -0.35 2.54
CA SER A 208 2.92 0.06 1.56
C SER A 208 2.61 1.43 0.97
N ARG A 209 3.66 2.12 0.54
CA ARG A 209 3.59 3.39 -0.19
C ARG A 209 3.81 3.15 -1.67
N VAL A 210 3.21 4.01 -2.49
CA VAL A 210 3.38 3.94 -3.93
C VAL A 210 4.75 4.49 -4.33
N TYR A 211 5.39 3.84 -5.29
CA TYR A 211 6.45 4.45 -6.09
C TYR A 211 6.24 4.19 -7.57
N ARG A 212 6.82 5.05 -8.42
CA ARG A 212 6.52 5.12 -9.85
C ARG A 212 7.78 5.28 -10.72
N GLY A 213 7.64 5.08 -12.03
CA GLY A 213 8.65 5.45 -13.06
C GLY A 213 9.59 4.33 -13.51
N GLY A 214 9.72 3.26 -12.73
CA GLY A 214 10.70 2.20 -12.99
C GLY A 214 12.13 2.68 -12.71
N SER A 215 13.13 1.85 -13.01
CA SER A 215 14.51 2.12 -12.61
C SER A 215 15.53 1.57 -13.59
N ILE A 216 16.81 1.77 -13.27
CA ILE A 216 17.94 1.15 -13.95
C ILE A 216 17.90 -0.38 -14.03
N ASN A 217 17.07 -1.06 -13.23
CA ASN A 217 16.92 -2.52 -13.20
C ASN A 217 15.71 -3.00 -14.01
N ASP A 218 14.86 -2.08 -14.47
CA ASP A 218 13.60 -2.39 -15.10
C ASP A 218 13.69 -2.37 -16.62
N GLY A 219 12.91 -3.23 -17.27
CA GLY A 219 12.67 -3.16 -18.71
C GLY A 219 11.64 -2.08 -19.05
N ALA A 220 11.55 -1.71 -20.33
CA ALA A 220 10.66 -0.66 -20.81
C ALA A 220 9.19 -0.81 -20.35
N ALA A 221 8.65 -2.04 -20.35
CA ALA A 221 7.28 -2.32 -19.91
C ALA A 221 6.99 -1.92 -18.45
N SER A 222 8.01 -1.91 -17.59
CA SER A 222 7.94 -1.48 -16.19
C SER A 222 8.14 0.04 -16.01
N CYS A 223 8.49 0.75 -17.08
CA CYS A 223 8.74 2.20 -17.09
C CYS A 223 7.61 2.98 -17.78
N ARG A 224 6.46 2.35 -18.08
CA ARG A 224 5.28 3.06 -18.61
C ARG A 224 4.75 4.06 -17.56
N SER A 225 4.08 5.12 -18.02
CA SER A 225 3.54 6.18 -17.16
C SER A 225 2.55 5.64 -16.11
N SER A 226 1.77 4.62 -16.45
CA SER A 226 0.74 4.04 -15.56
C SER A 226 1.28 3.01 -14.58
N VAL A 227 2.48 2.46 -14.79
CA VAL A 227 2.98 1.37 -13.95
C VAL A 227 3.11 1.85 -12.51
N ARG A 228 2.53 1.06 -11.61
CA ARG A 228 2.57 1.29 -10.18
C ARG A 228 3.39 0.22 -9.51
N PHE A 229 4.10 0.62 -8.47
CA PHE A 229 4.79 -0.30 -7.59
C PHE A 229 4.50 0.07 -6.14
N ARG A 230 4.85 -0.84 -5.23
CA ARG A 230 4.61 -0.67 -3.80
C ARG A 230 5.77 -1.24 -2.99
N GLN A 231 6.08 -0.58 -1.88
CA GLN A 231 7.01 -1.11 -0.89
C GLN A 231 6.71 -0.52 0.49
N ARG A 232 7.16 -1.20 1.55
CA ARG A 232 6.96 -0.75 2.92
C ARG A 232 7.69 0.57 3.16
N PRO A 233 7.10 1.51 3.93
CA PRO A 233 7.63 2.86 4.10
C PRO A 233 8.97 2.93 4.84
N SER A 234 9.34 1.88 5.57
CA SER A 234 10.60 1.74 6.31
C SER A 234 11.75 1.16 5.47
N GLU A 235 11.44 0.60 4.30
CA GLU A 235 12.43 -0.07 3.43
C GLU A 235 12.95 0.89 2.36
N GLY A 236 14.26 0.82 2.09
CA GLY A 236 14.91 1.63 1.06
C GLY A 236 15.79 0.76 0.18
N GLU A 237 15.54 0.78 -1.12
CA GLU A 237 16.25 -0.02 -2.13
C GLU A 237 17.18 0.83 -2.99
N ASN A 238 18.20 0.22 -3.57
CA ASN A 238 19.21 0.91 -4.36
C ASN A 238 18.74 1.42 -5.73
N TYR A 239 17.46 1.21 -6.04
CA TYR A 239 16.79 1.69 -7.24
C TYR A 239 15.58 2.59 -6.92
N ILE A 240 15.36 2.94 -5.64
CA ILE A 240 14.26 3.82 -5.21
C ILE A 240 14.82 5.10 -4.60
N GLY A 241 14.47 6.23 -5.22
CA GLY A 241 14.67 7.59 -4.76
C GLY A 241 13.33 8.32 -4.65
N PHE A 242 13.33 9.63 -4.92
CA PHE A 242 12.13 10.45 -4.89
C PHE A 242 12.36 11.80 -5.60
N ARG A 243 11.27 12.47 -5.96
CA ARG A 243 11.26 13.90 -6.29
C ARG A 243 10.31 14.65 -5.36
N VAL A 244 10.45 15.96 -5.35
CA VAL A 244 9.74 16.83 -4.40
C VAL A 244 8.65 17.63 -5.11
N VAL A 245 7.50 17.72 -4.47
CA VAL A 245 6.46 18.69 -4.79
C VAL A 245 6.55 19.88 -3.83
N LEU A 246 6.35 21.09 -4.32
CA LEU A 246 6.07 22.28 -3.52
C LEU A 246 4.56 22.53 -3.60
N SER A 247 3.90 22.40 -2.44
CA SER A 247 2.46 22.58 -2.32
C SER A 247 2.04 23.97 -2.79
N PRO A 248 0.84 24.11 -3.38
CA PRO A 248 0.39 25.39 -3.92
C PRO A 248 0.39 26.51 -2.87
N PHE A 249 0.83 27.69 -3.30
CA PHE A 249 0.86 28.90 -2.47
C PHE A 249 -0.54 29.23 -1.93
N GLY A 250 -0.72 29.07 -0.62
CA GLY A 250 -1.77 29.70 0.20
C GLY A 250 -3.23 29.41 -0.18
N THR A 251 -3.85 28.45 0.51
CA THR A 251 -4.82 28.72 1.59
C THR A 251 -5.04 27.44 2.40
N ALA A 252 -4.91 27.54 3.73
CA ALA A 252 -5.36 26.59 4.74
C ALA A 252 -4.92 25.11 4.59
N GLY A 253 -3.73 24.79 5.10
CA GLY A 253 -3.30 23.39 5.28
C GLY A 253 -2.32 23.15 6.43
N ALA A 254 -1.86 24.21 7.10
CA ALA A 254 -0.91 24.09 8.20
C ALA A 254 -1.57 23.74 9.56
N GLU A 255 -2.90 23.76 9.67
CA GLU A 255 -3.62 23.39 10.91
C GLU A 255 -4.14 21.94 10.89
N ASP A 256 -4.28 21.30 9.74
CA ASP A 256 -4.93 19.97 9.64
C ASP A 256 -4.01 18.78 9.96
N ALA A 257 -2.69 18.96 9.92
CA ALA A 257 -1.75 17.93 10.37
C ALA A 257 -1.74 17.77 11.91
N SER A 258 -2.14 18.80 12.66
CA SER A 258 -2.21 18.76 14.13
C SER A 258 -3.59 18.36 14.66
N ALA A 259 -4.66 18.53 13.87
CA ALA A 259 -6.03 18.27 14.31
C ALA A 259 -6.44 16.78 14.20
N ALA A 260 -5.78 16.00 13.33
CA ALA A 260 -6.05 14.57 13.14
C ALA A 260 -5.74 13.72 14.39
N MET A 261 -4.85 14.16 15.29
CA MET A 261 -4.51 13.42 16.53
C MET A 261 -5.47 13.67 17.71
N SER A 262 -6.38 14.65 17.64
CA SER A 262 -7.20 15.05 18.81
C SER A 262 -8.72 14.85 18.67
N ARG A 263 -9.21 14.25 17.58
CA ARG A 263 -10.65 13.95 17.39
C ARG A 263 -11.03 12.47 17.52
N GLN A 264 -10.23 11.67 18.24
CA GLN A 264 -10.59 10.28 18.59
C GLN A 264 -11.42 10.18 19.89
N LYS A 265 -11.81 11.30 20.53
CA LYS A 265 -12.38 11.27 21.89
C LYS A 265 -13.56 12.21 22.07
N ALA A 266 -14.65 11.95 21.36
CA ALA A 266 -16.04 12.19 21.80
C ALA A 266 -16.99 12.00 20.62
N LEU A 267 -17.75 10.90 20.59
CA LEU A 267 -19.17 10.85 20.27
C LEU A 267 -19.64 9.37 20.40
N VAL A 268 -20.01 8.98 21.61
CA VAL A 268 -20.86 7.81 21.85
C VAL A 268 -21.93 8.27 22.85
N SER A 269 -23.07 8.72 22.34
CA SER A 269 -24.33 8.66 23.08
C SER A 269 -25.53 8.93 22.16
N ALA A 270 -26.54 8.06 22.33
CA ALA A 270 -27.89 8.06 21.75
C ALA A 270 -27.94 7.77 20.22
N ASP A 271 -28.72 6.82 19.72
CA ASP A 271 -30.04 6.41 20.17
C ASP A 271 -30.29 4.93 19.79
N ALA A 272 -30.93 4.20 20.69
CA ALA A 272 -31.36 2.84 20.48
C ALA A 272 -32.86 2.76 20.77
N SER A 273 -33.66 2.42 19.76
CA SER A 273 -35.02 1.95 19.97
C SER A 273 -35.32 0.68 19.19
N LYS A 274 -35.27 -0.42 19.95
CA LYS A 274 -36.19 -1.59 20.00
C LYS A 274 -36.64 -2.25 18.68
N THR A 275 -36.29 -3.54 18.55
CA THR A 275 -37.23 -4.67 18.73
C THR A 275 -36.46 -5.92 19.18
N GLY A 276 -37.02 -6.69 20.12
CA GLY A 276 -36.37 -7.80 20.82
C GLY A 276 -36.53 -9.17 20.17
N GLY A 277 -35.75 -10.13 20.71
CA GLY A 277 -35.82 -11.56 20.43
C GLY A 277 -34.64 -12.28 21.10
N SER A 278 -34.86 -12.88 22.26
CA SER A 278 -33.91 -13.78 22.92
C SER A 278 -33.81 -15.09 22.13
N VAL A 279 -32.74 -15.28 21.38
CA VAL A 279 -32.41 -16.53 20.65
C VAL A 279 -30.98 -16.95 21.06
N GLY A 280 -30.79 -18.23 21.39
CA GLY A 280 -29.56 -18.79 21.96
C GLY A 280 -28.35 -18.72 21.02
N ALA A 281 -27.15 -18.92 21.56
CA ALA A 281 -25.91 -18.90 20.77
C ALA A 281 -25.88 -20.08 19.76
N GLY A 282 -25.61 -19.79 18.49
CA GLY A 282 -25.47 -20.80 17.45
C GLY A 282 -24.11 -21.51 17.52
N GLU A 283 -24.09 -22.80 17.18
CA GLU A 283 -22.86 -23.61 17.06
C GLU A 283 -22.36 -23.57 15.62
N THR A 284 -21.05 -23.41 15.43
CA THR A 284 -20.37 -23.50 14.14
C THR A 284 -19.18 -24.43 14.25
N THR A 285 -18.71 -24.97 13.13
CA THR A 285 -17.51 -25.80 13.07
C THR A 285 -16.66 -25.38 11.89
N PHE A 286 -15.35 -25.25 12.10
CA PHE A 286 -14.36 -25.04 11.04
C PHE A 286 -13.19 -25.96 11.29
N MET A 287 -12.80 -26.75 10.27
CA MET A 287 -11.73 -27.75 10.39
C MET A 287 -11.91 -28.71 11.58
N ASN A 288 -13.17 -29.10 11.85
CA ASN A 288 -13.56 -29.97 12.99
C ASN A 288 -13.25 -29.38 14.38
N ILE A 289 -13.14 -28.05 14.50
CA ILE A 289 -13.16 -27.34 15.78
C ILE A 289 -14.51 -26.64 15.93
N ALA A 290 -15.27 -27.00 16.95
CA ALA A 290 -16.54 -26.36 17.27
C ALA A 290 -16.30 -24.99 17.95
N GLY A 291 -17.12 -24.01 17.58
CA GLY A 291 -17.16 -22.67 18.15
C GLY A 291 -18.61 -22.30 18.45
N ILE A 292 -18.83 -21.57 19.56
CA ILE A 292 -20.17 -21.19 20.01
C ILE A 292 -20.23 -19.67 20.11
N GLY A 293 -21.13 -19.05 19.35
CA GLY A 293 -21.22 -17.60 19.31
C GLY A 293 -22.25 -17.07 18.31
N LYS A 294 -22.62 -15.80 18.46
CA LYS A 294 -23.44 -15.04 17.50
C LYS A 294 -22.59 -14.35 16.43
N SER A 295 -21.32 -14.08 16.69
CA SER A 295 -20.41 -13.45 15.73
C SER A 295 -19.13 -14.27 15.52
N VAL A 296 -18.83 -14.60 14.27
CA VAL A 296 -17.69 -15.46 13.89
C VAL A 296 -16.78 -14.73 12.90
N VAL A 297 -15.48 -14.69 13.16
CA VAL A 297 -14.48 -14.17 12.21
C VAL A 297 -13.58 -15.30 11.74
N TYR A 298 -13.49 -15.47 10.42
CA TYR A 298 -12.52 -16.35 9.79
C TYR A 298 -11.32 -15.52 9.34
N LEU A 299 -10.16 -15.76 9.94
CA LEU A 299 -8.91 -15.12 9.60
C LEU A 299 -8.03 -16.13 8.86
N ILE A 300 -7.90 -15.96 7.55
CA ILE A 300 -7.33 -16.97 6.64
C ILE A 300 -6.04 -16.44 6.02
N ASP A 301 -4.95 -17.15 6.27
CA ASP A 301 -3.66 -16.87 5.65
C ASP A 301 -3.68 -17.20 4.16
N THR A 302 -3.12 -16.29 3.37
CA THR A 302 -3.04 -16.30 1.91
C THR A 302 -1.63 -15.91 1.47
N SER A 303 -0.63 -16.13 2.31
CA SER A 303 0.78 -16.03 1.96
C SER A 303 1.15 -17.03 0.85
N SER A 304 2.32 -16.86 0.24
CA SER A 304 2.83 -17.76 -0.81
C SER A 304 3.04 -19.19 -0.33
N SER A 305 3.33 -19.40 0.96
CA SER A 305 3.49 -20.72 1.58
C SER A 305 2.16 -21.45 1.78
N MET A 306 1.05 -20.72 1.71
CA MET A 306 -0.31 -21.26 1.70
C MET A 306 -0.77 -21.69 0.29
N ASP A 307 -0.03 -21.39 -0.79
CA ASP A 307 -0.48 -21.69 -2.15
C ASP A 307 -0.71 -23.20 -2.40
N GLY A 308 -1.44 -23.51 -3.47
CA GLY A 308 -1.67 -24.87 -3.92
C GLY A 308 -2.63 -25.64 -3.00
N PRO A 309 -2.25 -26.84 -2.50
CA PRO A 309 -3.15 -27.69 -1.72
C PRO A 309 -3.70 -27.02 -0.46
N ARG A 310 -2.88 -26.27 0.29
CA ARG A 310 -3.28 -25.62 1.56
C ARG A 310 -4.40 -24.61 1.34
N LEU A 311 -4.23 -23.67 0.41
CA LEU A 311 -5.24 -22.66 0.11
C LEU A 311 -6.50 -23.27 -0.53
N ARG A 312 -6.38 -24.33 -1.33
CA ARG A 312 -7.55 -25.08 -1.81
C ARG A 312 -8.34 -25.72 -0.67
N THR A 313 -7.68 -26.39 0.26
CA THR A 313 -8.32 -26.98 1.45
C THR A 313 -8.93 -25.90 2.34
N ALA A 314 -8.22 -24.78 2.56
CA ALA A 314 -8.71 -23.62 3.31
C ALA A 314 -10.03 -23.09 2.73
N ARG A 315 -10.10 -22.84 1.41
CA ARG A 315 -11.31 -22.37 0.73
C ARG A 315 -12.45 -23.39 0.82
N ALA A 316 -12.17 -24.66 0.59
CA ALA A 316 -13.19 -25.71 0.65
C ALA A 316 -13.85 -25.79 2.03
N GLN A 317 -13.03 -25.77 3.08
CA GLN A 317 -13.46 -25.87 4.47
C GLN A 317 -14.12 -24.58 4.96
N LEU A 318 -13.67 -23.42 4.47
CA LEU A 318 -14.31 -22.13 4.78
C LEU A 318 -15.73 -22.11 4.21
N LYS A 319 -15.89 -22.52 2.95
CA LYS A 319 -17.20 -22.67 2.32
C LYS A 319 -18.08 -23.67 3.06
N ALA A 320 -17.53 -24.77 3.58
CA ALA A 320 -18.28 -25.74 4.38
C ALA A 320 -18.75 -25.14 5.71
N SER A 321 -17.88 -24.43 6.43
CA SER A 321 -18.21 -23.79 7.70
C SER A 321 -19.25 -22.69 7.56
N LEU A 322 -19.14 -21.83 6.53
CA LEU A 322 -20.14 -20.80 6.25
C LEU A 322 -21.55 -21.38 6.04
N ARG A 323 -21.67 -22.58 5.45
CA ARG A 323 -22.98 -23.23 5.25
C ARG A 323 -23.66 -23.65 6.56
N LEU A 324 -22.89 -23.88 7.63
CA LEU A 324 -23.40 -24.29 8.94
C LEU A 324 -23.96 -23.13 9.75
N LEU A 325 -23.56 -21.89 9.44
CA LEU A 325 -24.01 -20.70 10.17
C LEU A 325 -25.52 -20.49 10.01
N GLN A 326 -26.16 -20.24 11.16
CA GLN A 326 -27.58 -19.91 11.26
C GLN A 326 -27.84 -18.45 10.85
N PRO A 327 -29.01 -18.13 10.28
CA PRO A 327 -29.29 -16.78 9.76
C PRO A 327 -29.18 -15.62 10.76
N ASP A 328 -29.30 -15.91 12.06
CA ASP A 328 -29.17 -14.95 13.16
C ASP A 328 -27.73 -14.76 13.65
N GLN A 329 -26.79 -15.58 13.17
CA GLN A 329 -25.36 -15.37 13.37
C GLN A 329 -24.80 -14.38 12.33
N GLN A 330 -23.74 -13.67 12.71
CA GLN A 330 -22.95 -12.81 11.85
C GLN A 330 -21.59 -13.42 11.56
N PHE A 331 -21.06 -13.16 10.37
CA PHE A 331 -19.72 -13.56 9.99
C PHE A 331 -18.93 -12.46 9.31
N ALA A 332 -17.62 -12.52 9.45
CA ALA A 332 -16.68 -11.83 8.59
C ALA A 332 -15.57 -12.79 8.16
N VAL A 333 -15.06 -12.60 6.96
CA VAL A 333 -13.88 -13.32 6.46
C VAL A 333 -12.82 -12.28 6.16
N ILE A 334 -11.64 -12.46 6.73
CA ILE A 334 -10.46 -11.63 6.49
C ILE A 334 -9.41 -12.57 5.89
N PHE A 335 -9.07 -12.33 4.64
CA PHE A 335 -7.90 -12.93 4.01
C PHE A 335 -6.70 -12.08 4.32
N TYR A 336 -5.60 -12.67 4.75
CA TYR A 336 -4.41 -11.91 5.06
C TYR A 336 -3.15 -12.55 4.51
N ASN A 337 -2.17 -11.70 4.24
CA ASN A 337 -0.76 -12.00 4.00
C ASN A 337 -0.02 -10.84 4.65
N GLU A 338 0.75 -10.02 3.93
CA GLU A 338 1.16 -8.69 4.40
C GLU A 338 0.04 -7.63 4.37
N TYR A 339 -1.04 -7.92 3.63
CA TYR A 339 -2.26 -7.13 3.49
C TYR A 339 -3.42 -7.85 4.19
N ARG A 340 -4.52 -7.13 4.46
CA ARG A 340 -5.77 -7.72 4.98
C ARG A 340 -6.89 -7.30 4.05
N VAL A 341 -7.58 -8.27 3.48
CA VAL A 341 -8.74 -8.07 2.63
C VAL A 341 -9.93 -8.66 3.33
N ARG A 342 -10.81 -7.79 3.84
CA ARG A 342 -12.12 -8.22 4.32
C ARG A 342 -13.02 -8.50 3.14
N LEU A 343 -13.61 -9.67 3.14
CA LEU A 343 -14.57 -10.10 2.13
C LEU A 343 -15.79 -9.17 2.12
N LYS A 344 -16.04 -8.49 1.00
CA LYS A 344 -17.16 -7.55 0.82
C LYS A 344 -18.25 -8.21 -0.02
N LEU A 345 -19.47 -8.31 0.52
CA LEU A 345 -20.59 -8.94 -0.18
C LEU A 345 -21.40 -7.97 -1.04
N ARG A 346 -21.32 -6.67 -0.75
CA ARG A 346 -22.16 -5.64 -1.37
C ARG A 346 -21.36 -4.38 -1.67
N ARG A 347 -21.80 -3.61 -2.67
CA ARG A 347 -21.17 -2.35 -3.13
C ARG A 347 -21.53 -1.10 -2.31
N ARG A 348 -22.26 -1.23 -1.20
CA ARG A 348 -22.65 -0.11 -0.30
C ARG A 348 -21.83 -0.17 1.00
N ALA A 349 -22.02 0.84 1.88
CA ALA A 349 -21.27 1.06 3.13
C ALA A 349 -20.80 -0.23 3.80
N GLU A 350 -19.52 -0.25 4.16
CA GLU A 350 -18.86 -1.42 4.74
C GLU A 350 -19.56 -1.83 6.03
N GLU A 351 -20.26 -2.96 5.99
CA GLU A 351 -20.76 -3.60 7.20
C GLU A 351 -19.57 -4.28 7.90
N PRO A 352 -19.41 -4.11 9.23
CA PRO A 352 -18.31 -4.74 9.96
C PRO A 352 -18.40 -6.27 9.89
N MET A 353 -19.62 -6.82 9.90
CA MET A 353 -19.92 -8.24 9.75
C MET A 353 -21.28 -8.41 9.03
N TYR A 354 -21.48 -9.56 8.38
CA TYR A 354 -22.71 -9.87 7.64
C TYR A 354 -23.52 -10.94 8.35
N TYR A 355 -24.84 -10.77 8.45
CA TYR A 355 -25.72 -11.87 8.87
C TYR A 355 -25.62 -13.05 7.89
N ALA A 356 -25.59 -14.27 8.41
CA ALA A 356 -25.44 -15.52 7.65
C ALA A 356 -26.73 -15.97 6.94
N THR A 357 -27.40 -15.02 6.28
CA THR A 357 -28.49 -15.29 5.34
C THR A 357 -27.98 -16.12 4.16
N ASP A 358 -28.86 -16.91 3.53
CA ASP A 358 -28.47 -17.75 2.39
C ASP A 358 -27.89 -16.93 1.23
N VAL A 359 -28.41 -15.71 1.01
CA VAL A 359 -27.88 -14.78 0.02
C VAL A 359 -26.45 -14.36 0.36
N ASN A 360 -26.19 -13.95 1.60
CA ASN A 360 -24.85 -13.51 2.01
C ASN A 360 -23.86 -14.67 1.99
N LYS A 361 -24.28 -15.89 2.38
CA LYS A 361 -23.45 -17.10 2.29
C LYS A 361 -23.10 -17.44 0.83
N GLN A 362 -24.05 -17.34 -0.10
CA GLN A 362 -23.79 -17.58 -1.52
C GLN A 362 -22.84 -16.54 -2.13
N LEU A 363 -23.03 -15.26 -1.80
CA LEU A 363 -22.12 -14.20 -2.24
C LEU A 363 -20.71 -14.42 -1.67
N ALA A 364 -20.59 -14.82 -0.40
CA ALA A 364 -19.31 -15.12 0.19
C ALA A 364 -18.59 -16.26 -0.51
N VAL A 365 -19.31 -17.35 -0.84
CA VAL A 365 -18.76 -18.49 -1.59
C VAL A 365 -18.15 -18.04 -2.93
N HIS A 366 -18.82 -17.13 -3.65
CA HIS A 366 -18.32 -16.63 -4.93
C HIS A 366 -17.01 -15.83 -4.79
N GLU A 367 -16.93 -14.95 -3.79
CA GLU A 367 -15.74 -14.15 -3.53
C GLU A 367 -14.56 -15.00 -3.02
N ILE A 368 -14.82 -16.03 -2.20
CA ILE A 368 -13.78 -16.95 -1.70
C ILE A 368 -13.04 -17.64 -2.85
N ASP A 369 -13.73 -18.00 -3.93
CA ASP A 369 -13.12 -18.72 -5.06
C ASP A 369 -12.13 -17.84 -5.86
N ARG A 370 -12.27 -16.51 -5.78
CA ARG A 370 -11.45 -15.54 -6.51
C ARG A 370 -10.15 -15.15 -5.80
N ILE A 371 -9.98 -15.57 -4.55
CA ILE A 371 -8.77 -15.28 -3.78
C ILE A 371 -7.56 -15.92 -4.48
N ALA A 372 -6.38 -15.35 -4.30
CA ALA A 372 -5.10 -15.92 -4.72
C ALA A 372 -4.12 -15.78 -3.54
N SER A 373 -3.08 -16.59 -3.51
CA SER A 373 -1.96 -16.36 -2.60
C SER A 373 -1.10 -15.22 -3.11
N ASP A 374 -0.47 -14.47 -2.22
CA ASP A 374 0.51 -13.43 -2.54
C ASP A 374 1.69 -13.49 -1.55
N SER A 375 2.78 -12.78 -1.80
CA SER A 375 4.01 -12.89 -1.01
C SER A 375 3.89 -12.29 0.40
N GLY A 376 4.54 -12.95 1.37
CA GLY A 376 4.76 -12.45 2.73
C GLY A 376 3.58 -12.68 3.69
N THR A 377 3.80 -12.39 4.97
CA THR A 377 2.81 -12.62 6.04
C THR A 377 2.98 -11.59 7.16
N ASP A 378 1.87 -11.10 7.73
CA ASP A 378 1.89 -10.30 8.95
C ASP A 378 0.68 -10.64 9.85
N HIS A 379 0.91 -11.56 10.79
CA HIS A 379 -0.16 -12.13 11.62
C HIS A 379 -0.74 -11.13 12.64
N LYS A 380 0.08 -10.25 13.21
CA LYS A 380 -0.35 -9.42 14.35
C LYS A 380 -1.44 -8.41 13.96
N PRO A 381 -1.27 -7.57 12.93
CA PRO A 381 -2.32 -6.64 12.52
C PRO A 381 -3.58 -7.34 12.04
N ALA A 382 -3.43 -8.51 11.41
CA ALA A 382 -4.52 -9.35 10.95
C ALA A 382 -5.38 -9.86 12.14
N LEU A 383 -4.73 -10.35 13.20
CA LEU A 383 -5.40 -10.76 14.45
C LEU A 383 -6.06 -9.59 15.18
N LEU A 384 -5.37 -8.44 15.28
CA LEU A 384 -5.95 -7.25 15.91
C LEU A 384 -7.15 -6.70 15.13
N GLU A 385 -7.14 -6.76 13.79
CA GLU A 385 -8.30 -6.39 12.98
C GLU A 385 -9.47 -7.34 13.23
N ALA A 386 -9.23 -8.64 13.25
CA ALA A 386 -10.26 -9.64 13.57
C ALA A 386 -10.92 -9.35 14.93
N LEU A 387 -10.12 -9.05 15.95
CA LEU A 387 -10.60 -8.74 17.30
C LEU A 387 -11.31 -7.38 17.39
N SER A 388 -10.95 -6.42 16.54
CA SER A 388 -11.62 -5.11 16.49
C SER A 388 -13.10 -5.21 16.10
N LEU A 389 -13.50 -6.30 15.43
CA LEU A 389 -14.89 -6.61 15.09
C LEU A 389 -15.71 -7.13 16.27
N LYS A 390 -15.07 -7.34 17.43
CA LYS A 390 -15.67 -7.89 18.65
C LYS A 390 -16.42 -9.21 18.39
N PRO A 391 -15.77 -10.22 17.77
CA PRO A 391 -16.38 -11.51 17.56
C PRO A 391 -16.51 -12.31 18.86
N ASP A 392 -17.44 -13.25 18.90
CA ASP A 392 -17.46 -14.29 19.93
C ASP A 392 -16.39 -15.36 19.62
N VAL A 393 -16.19 -15.67 18.34
CA VAL A 393 -15.27 -16.72 17.86
C VAL A 393 -14.38 -16.22 16.73
N VAL A 394 -13.07 -16.46 16.84
CA VAL A 394 -12.08 -16.29 15.77
C VAL A 394 -11.54 -17.66 15.38
N TYR A 395 -11.61 -17.98 14.08
CA TYR A 395 -10.86 -19.08 13.50
C TYR A 395 -9.65 -18.53 12.75
N PHE A 396 -8.47 -18.76 13.31
CA PHE A 396 -7.20 -18.34 12.73
C PHE A 396 -6.55 -19.53 12.01
N LEU A 397 -6.45 -19.44 10.68
CA LEU A 397 -5.83 -20.46 9.83
C LEU A 397 -4.54 -19.93 9.21
N THR A 398 -3.44 -20.63 9.42
CA THR A 398 -2.10 -20.27 8.90
C THR A 398 -1.22 -21.52 8.79
N ASP A 399 -0.06 -21.42 8.18
CA ASP A 399 1.03 -22.39 8.35
C ASP A 399 2.08 -21.93 9.38
N GLY A 400 1.96 -20.69 9.88
CA GLY A 400 2.83 -20.15 10.92
C GLY A 400 4.23 -19.77 10.45
N ASP A 401 4.40 -19.58 9.14
CA ASP A 401 5.65 -19.13 8.52
C ASP A 401 6.07 -17.74 9.03
N GLU A 402 7.31 -17.33 8.75
CA GLU A 402 7.85 -16.07 9.30
C GLU A 402 7.05 -14.82 8.86
N PRO A 403 6.88 -13.81 9.74
CA PRO A 403 7.48 -13.70 11.07
C PRO A 403 6.64 -14.34 12.20
N GLU A 404 7.30 -15.10 13.07
CA GLU A 404 6.66 -15.60 14.30
C GLU A 404 6.25 -14.47 15.24
N LEU A 405 5.13 -14.64 15.94
CA LEU A 405 4.72 -13.71 16.98
C LEU A 405 5.57 -13.87 18.24
N SER A 406 6.12 -12.75 18.73
CA SER A 406 6.84 -12.77 19.99
C SER A 406 5.89 -13.06 21.16
N PRO A 407 6.39 -13.54 22.32
CA PRO A 407 5.56 -13.70 23.51
C PRO A 407 4.87 -12.41 23.98
N ALA A 408 5.41 -11.24 23.63
CA ALA A 408 4.78 -9.96 23.90
C ALA A 408 3.59 -9.71 22.96
N ASP A 409 3.73 -10.05 21.69
CA ASP A 409 2.64 -9.92 20.71
C ASP A 409 1.48 -10.86 21.00
N VAL A 410 1.76 -12.11 21.39
CA VAL A 410 0.72 -13.07 21.78
C VAL A 410 -0.08 -12.55 22.99
N ARG A 411 0.61 -11.97 23.99
CA ARG A 411 -0.07 -11.33 25.14
C ARG A 411 -0.90 -10.13 24.73
N ASP A 412 -0.35 -9.26 23.89
CA ASP A 412 -1.04 -8.08 23.37
C ASP A 412 -2.33 -8.48 22.64
N ILE A 413 -2.30 -9.52 21.81
CA ILE A 413 -3.49 -10.06 21.13
C ILE A 413 -4.50 -10.61 22.15
N ALA A 414 -4.04 -11.34 23.17
CA ALA A 414 -4.91 -11.86 24.22
C ALA A 414 -5.62 -10.75 25.02
N ASP A 415 -4.91 -9.65 25.29
CA ASP A 415 -5.46 -8.48 25.99
C ASP A 415 -6.56 -7.76 25.17
N HIS A 416 -6.51 -7.86 23.83
CA HIS A 416 -7.49 -7.27 22.93
C HIS A 416 -8.70 -8.17 22.62
N ARG A 417 -8.75 -9.41 23.15
CA ARG A 417 -9.73 -10.40 22.74
C ARG A 417 -11.19 -10.05 23.08
N ASN A 418 -11.42 -9.22 24.12
CA ASN A 418 -12.77 -8.83 24.57
C ASN A 418 -13.75 -10.03 24.69
N ASP A 419 -13.33 -11.08 25.39
CA ASP A 419 -14.05 -12.36 25.55
C ASP A 419 -14.14 -13.29 24.33
N ALA A 420 -13.63 -12.89 23.16
CA ALA A 420 -13.52 -13.77 22.00
C ALA A 420 -12.70 -15.05 22.32
N THR A 421 -13.15 -16.16 21.74
CA THR A 421 -12.41 -17.43 21.68
C THR A 421 -11.58 -17.47 20.40
N ILE A 422 -10.28 -17.72 20.49
CA ILE A 422 -9.38 -17.81 19.31
C ILE A 422 -8.96 -19.26 19.09
N HIS A 423 -9.58 -19.92 18.12
CA HIS A 423 -9.14 -21.22 17.64
C HIS A 423 -8.04 -21.04 16.60
N VAL A 424 -6.95 -21.81 16.74
CA VAL A 424 -5.80 -21.75 15.85
C VAL A 424 -5.68 -23.07 15.09
N ILE A 425 -5.64 -22.98 13.77
CA ILE A 425 -5.49 -24.11 12.87
C ILE A 425 -4.22 -23.90 12.06
N ALA A 426 -3.30 -24.85 12.17
CA ALA A 426 -2.02 -24.81 11.49
C ALA A 426 -1.98 -25.83 10.35
N PHE A 427 -1.54 -25.44 9.16
CA PHE A 427 -1.15 -26.39 8.14
C PHE A 427 0.25 -26.93 8.42
N ASP A 428 0.35 -28.25 8.58
CA ASP A 428 1.62 -28.95 8.63
C ASP A 428 2.31 -28.91 7.25
N ASP A 429 3.64 -28.89 7.21
CA ASP A 429 4.43 -29.07 5.98
C ASP A 429 4.65 -30.54 5.61
N GLY A 430 4.22 -31.46 6.49
CA GLY A 430 4.27 -32.90 6.27
C GLY A 430 5.68 -33.49 6.38
N SER A 431 6.68 -32.69 6.78
CA SER A 431 8.01 -33.17 7.09
C SER A 431 8.07 -33.64 8.54
N GLN A 432 8.64 -34.83 8.77
CA GLN A 432 8.83 -35.37 10.14
C GLN A 432 9.79 -34.51 11.01
N THR A 433 10.32 -33.42 10.46
CA THR A 433 11.32 -32.53 11.04
C THR A 433 10.79 -31.13 11.34
N SER A 434 9.58 -30.78 10.88
CA SER A 434 9.01 -29.46 11.13
C SER A 434 8.55 -29.37 12.58
N VAL A 435 9.14 -28.44 13.31
CA VAL A 435 8.70 -28.12 14.66
C VAL A 435 7.65 -27.04 14.51
N THR A 436 6.41 -27.40 14.78
CA THR A 436 5.30 -26.44 14.90
C THR A 436 5.70 -25.22 15.71
N PRO A 437 5.46 -24.01 15.21
CA PRO A 437 5.77 -22.78 15.94
C PRO A 437 5.05 -22.75 17.30
N ILE A 438 5.83 -22.68 18.38
CA ILE A 438 5.34 -22.70 19.77
C ILE A 438 4.33 -21.55 20.03
N TRP A 439 4.46 -20.45 19.28
CA TRP A 439 3.59 -19.27 19.44
C TRP A 439 2.14 -19.55 19.05
N LEU A 440 1.87 -20.44 18.10
CA LEU A 440 0.50 -20.80 17.67
C LEU A 440 -0.27 -21.51 18.78
N GLN A 441 0.38 -22.46 19.44
CA GLN A 441 -0.20 -23.18 20.58
C GLN A 441 -0.46 -22.23 21.75
N LYS A 442 0.49 -21.32 22.03
CA LYS A 442 0.34 -20.28 23.06
C LYS A 442 -0.80 -19.32 22.73
N LEU A 443 -0.96 -18.93 21.47
CA LEU A 443 -2.04 -18.07 21.03
C LEU A 443 -3.40 -18.72 21.26
N ALA A 444 -3.58 -19.99 20.86
CA ALA A 444 -4.82 -20.73 21.13
C ALA A 444 -5.11 -20.83 22.63
N GLN A 445 -4.09 -21.16 23.43
CA GLN A 445 -4.23 -21.28 24.89
C GLN A 445 -4.64 -19.94 25.53
N GLN A 446 -3.99 -18.84 25.17
CA GLN A 446 -4.31 -17.51 25.71
C GLN A 446 -5.63 -16.96 25.18
N GLY A 447 -6.01 -17.33 23.95
CA GLY A 447 -7.30 -17.05 23.36
C GLY A 447 -8.43 -17.97 23.84
N GLN A 448 -8.19 -18.85 24.83
CA GLN A 448 -9.15 -19.83 25.35
C GLN A 448 -9.76 -20.75 24.28
N GLY A 449 -9.09 -20.91 23.15
CA GLY A 449 -9.53 -21.75 22.05
C GLY A 449 -8.77 -23.07 21.96
N GLN A 450 -8.94 -23.73 20.82
CA GLN A 450 -8.29 -25.00 20.52
C GLN A 450 -7.22 -24.78 19.47
N TYR A 451 -6.11 -25.50 19.62
CA TYR A 451 -5.07 -25.61 18.60
C TYR A 451 -5.25 -26.92 17.84
N ARG A 452 -5.13 -26.89 16.51
CA ARG A 452 -5.17 -28.10 15.67
C ARG A 452 -4.22 -28.01 14.49
N GLU A 453 -3.51 -29.09 14.24
CA GLU A 453 -2.76 -29.29 13.00
C GLU A 453 -3.58 -30.06 11.98
N ILE A 454 -3.43 -29.65 10.73
CA ILE A 454 -4.06 -30.30 9.58
C ILE A 454 -3.02 -30.48 8.47
N VAL A 455 -3.07 -31.63 7.81
CA VAL A 455 -2.28 -31.89 6.60
C VAL A 455 -3.16 -31.51 5.40
N ALA A 456 -2.61 -30.78 4.43
CA ALA A 456 -3.35 -30.49 3.22
C ALA A 456 -3.63 -31.78 2.45
N GLU A 457 -4.88 -31.97 2.02
CA GLU A 457 -5.24 -33.13 1.21
C GLU A 457 -4.59 -33.00 -0.18
N THR A 458 -3.61 -33.86 -0.47
CA THR A 458 -3.06 -34.03 -1.82
C THR A 458 -4.09 -34.80 -2.66
N PRO A 459 -4.38 -34.37 -3.91
CA PRO A 459 -5.35 -35.06 -4.77
C PRO A 459 -5.04 -36.53 -5.02
#